data_AF-A0A800JHK5-F1
#
_entry.id   AF-A0A800JHK5-F1
#
_cell.length_a   1.000
_cell.length_b   1.000
_cell.length_c   1.000
_cell.angle_alpha   90.00
_cell.angle_beta   90.00
_cell.angle_gamma   90.00
#
_symmetry.space_group_name_H-M   'P 1'
#
loop_
_entity.id
_entity.type
_entity.pdbx_description
1 polymer ?
#
loop_
_entity_poly.entity_id
_entity_poly.type
_entity_poly.pdbx_seq_one_letter_code
_entity_poly.pdbx_strand_id
1 'polypeptide(L)'
;VATQSWANIKYGPDGLALLAKGKSPAEVVKSLTTPDARREFRQLGVVDAKGRAASFTGKRCMDWAGHVTGTHFAAQGNILAGEAVVRDMAAAFEKARQQPKTELADWLVAALEAAQAAGGDKRGRQSAALLVVREKGGYSGADDRYIDLRVADHKTPIQELGRLLKLHKSFFRGRHLARPKQQKKKE
;
A
#
# COMPACT_ATOMS: atom_id res chain seq x y z
N VAL A 1 -2.67 5.40 -3.96
CA VAL A 1 -2.21 5.05 -5.32
C VAL A 1 -0.76 4.62 -5.23
N ALA A 2 -0.40 3.45 -5.76
CA ALA A 2 0.97 2.95 -5.78
C ALA A 2 1.35 2.59 -7.22
N THR A 3 2.52 3.06 -7.69
CA THR A 3 3.06 2.77 -9.01
C THR A 3 4.47 2.20 -8.88
N GLN A 4 4.77 1.15 -9.65
CA GLN A 4 6.04 0.41 -9.56
C GLN A 4 6.39 -0.29 -10.89
N SER A 5 7.39 -1.19 -10.85
CA SER A 5 8.11 -1.72 -12.02
C SER A 5 8.86 -0.57 -12.71
N TRP A 6 8.76 -0.42 -14.03
CA TRP A 6 9.19 0.79 -14.72
C TRP A 6 8.22 1.92 -14.35
N ALA A 7 8.27 2.46 -13.14
CA ALA A 7 7.24 3.34 -12.62
C ALA A 7 7.02 4.59 -13.50
N ASN A 8 5.77 5.07 -13.56
CA ASN A 8 5.44 6.40 -14.04
C ASN A 8 5.01 7.24 -12.84
N ILE A 9 5.92 8.05 -12.30
CA ILE A 9 5.71 8.78 -11.04
C ILE A 9 4.49 9.71 -11.08
N LYS A 10 4.04 10.14 -12.28
CA LYS A 10 2.86 10.99 -12.46
C LYS A 10 1.55 10.26 -12.11
N TYR A 11 1.49 8.93 -12.23
CA TYR A 11 0.30 8.14 -11.88
C TYR A 11 -0.14 8.34 -10.43
N GLY A 12 0.79 8.61 -9.51
CA GLY A 12 0.50 8.90 -8.12
C GLY A 12 -0.41 10.13 -7.95
N PRO A 13 0.11 11.35 -8.16
CA PRO A 13 -0.67 12.58 -8.01
C PRO A 13 -1.86 12.66 -8.98
N ASP A 14 -1.70 12.26 -10.24
CA ASP A 14 -2.79 12.32 -11.23
C ASP A 14 -3.94 11.37 -10.84
N GLY A 15 -3.61 10.19 -10.33
CA GLY A 15 -4.59 9.23 -9.84
C GLY A 15 -5.34 9.75 -8.62
N LEU A 16 -4.64 10.39 -7.66
CA LEU A 16 -5.28 11.02 -6.51
C LEU A 16 -6.20 12.18 -6.94
N ALA A 17 -5.80 12.99 -7.92
CA ALA A 17 -6.63 14.07 -8.46
C ALA A 17 -7.90 13.55 -9.13
N LEU A 18 -7.82 12.43 -9.87
CA LEU A 18 -9.00 11.80 -10.46
C LEU A 18 -9.94 11.20 -9.41
N LEU A 19 -9.41 10.57 -8.36
CA LEU A 19 -10.20 10.09 -7.22
C LEU A 19 -10.94 11.25 -6.53
N ALA A 20 -10.26 12.39 -6.33
CA ALA A 20 -10.87 13.59 -5.77
C ALA A 20 -12.03 14.14 -6.62
N LYS A 21 -11.96 13.97 -7.95
CA LYS A 21 -13.05 14.26 -8.90
C LYS A 21 -14.17 13.21 -8.92
N GLY A 22 -14.14 12.23 -8.01
CA GLY A 22 -15.18 11.20 -7.87
C GLY A 22 -15.03 10.00 -8.78
N LYS A 23 -13.95 9.90 -9.58
CA LYS A 23 -13.70 8.74 -10.43
C LYS A 23 -13.48 7.47 -9.60
N SER A 24 -14.03 6.36 -10.06
CA SER A 24 -13.76 5.05 -9.47
C SER A 24 -12.31 4.60 -9.72
N PRO A 25 -11.73 3.75 -8.87
CA PRO A 25 -10.40 3.18 -9.11
C PRO A 25 -10.22 2.57 -10.51
N ALA A 26 -11.23 1.88 -11.04
CA ALA A 26 -11.19 1.31 -12.38
C ALA A 26 -11.13 2.39 -13.48
N GLU A 27 -11.92 3.45 -13.36
CA GLU A 27 -11.83 4.60 -14.27
C GLU A 27 -10.46 5.30 -14.18
N VAL A 28 -9.89 5.42 -12.97
CA VAL A 28 -8.56 5.99 -12.76
C VAL A 28 -7.50 5.15 -13.45
N VAL A 29 -7.49 3.83 -13.22
CA VAL A 29 -6.56 2.90 -13.87
C VAL A 29 -6.67 3.01 -15.40
N LYS A 30 -7.89 2.99 -15.95
CA LYS A 30 -8.12 3.13 -17.40
C LYS A 30 -7.62 4.48 -17.92
N SER A 31 -7.93 5.58 -17.25
CA SER A 31 -7.58 6.93 -17.68
C SER A 31 -6.06 7.16 -17.68
N LEU A 32 -5.34 6.59 -16.70
CA LEU A 32 -3.90 6.73 -16.60
C LEU A 32 -3.15 5.82 -17.57
N THR A 33 -3.60 4.56 -17.71
CA THR A 33 -2.87 3.54 -18.50
C THR A 33 -3.17 3.58 -19.99
N THR A 34 -4.37 3.97 -20.42
CA THR A 34 -4.73 4.02 -21.85
C THR A 34 -3.83 4.92 -22.69
N PRO A 35 -3.49 6.17 -22.27
CA PRO A 35 -2.61 7.04 -23.05
C PRO A 35 -1.11 6.74 -22.87
N ASP A 36 -0.70 5.90 -21.91
CA ASP A 36 0.71 5.56 -21.71
C ASP A 36 1.14 4.45 -22.68
N ALA A 37 1.87 4.81 -23.74
CA ALA A 37 2.43 3.87 -24.71
C ALA A 37 3.38 2.82 -24.06
N ARG A 38 3.91 3.10 -22.87
CA ARG A 38 4.75 2.17 -22.09
C ARG A 38 3.99 1.45 -20.98
N ARG A 39 2.65 1.53 -20.94
CA ARG A 39 1.82 0.93 -19.87
C ARG A 39 2.17 -0.52 -19.60
N GLU A 40 2.51 -1.30 -20.61
CA GLU A 40 2.79 -2.73 -20.46
C GLU A 40 4.04 -3.04 -19.60
N PHE A 41 4.90 -2.06 -19.32
CA PHE A 41 6.01 -2.19 -18.38
C PHE A 41 5.69 -1.67 -16.97
N ARG A 42 4.51 -1.06 -16.78
CA ARG A 42 4.09 -0.41 -15.54
C ARG A 42 3.26 -1.36 -14.69
N GLN A 43 3.27 -1.12 -13.39
CA GLN A 43 2.29 -1.68 -12.45
C GLN A 43 1.68 -0.53 -11.64
N LEU A 44 0.36 -0.60 -11.42
CA LEU A 44 -0.43 0.45 -10.77
C LEU A 44 -1.52 -0.17 -9.90
N GLY A 45 -1.65 0.27 -8.66
CA GLY A 45 -2.78 -0.06 -7.78
C GLY A 45 -3.41 1.20 -7.20
N VAL A 46 -4.73 1.21 -7.20
CA VAL A 46 -5.56 2.35 -6.81
C VAL A 46 -6.60 1.86 -5.81
N VAL A 47 -6.71 2.54 -4.67
CA VAL A 47 -7.74 2.32 -3.66
C VAL A 47 -8.35 3.68 -3.34
N ASP A 48 -9.68 3.77 -3.31
CA ASP A 48 -10.38 5.01 -2.96
C ASP A 48 -10.82 5.03 -1.48
N ALA A 49 -11.32 6.19 -1.03
CA ALA A 49 -11.78 6.37 0.34
C ALA A 49 -13.03 5.53 0.69
N LYS A 50 -13.74 4.98 -0.31
CA LYS A 50 -14.87 4.07 -0.14
C LYS A 50 -14.44 2.61 -0.04
N GLY A 51 -13.14 2.32 -0.17
CA GLY A 51 -12.60 0.96 -0.13
C GLY A 51 -12.71 0.20 -1.45
N ARG A 52 -13.13 0.85 -2.54
CA ARG A 52 -13.05 0.23 -3.86
C ARG A 52 -11.60 0.19 -4.28
N ALA A 53 -11.19 -0.86 -4.98
CA ALA A 53 -9.83 -1.03 -5.45
C ALA A 53 -9.78 -1.50 -6.90
N ALA A 54 -8.73 -1.11 -7.62
CA ALA A 54 -8.40 -1.62 -8.95
C ALA A 54 -6.89 -1.62 -9.14
N SER A 55 -6.39 -2.58 -9.90
CA SER A 55 -4.97 -2.69 -10.23
C SER A 55 -4.78 -2.98 -11.71
N PHE A 56 -3.59 -2.66 -12.20
CA PHE A 56 -3.12 -2.99 -13.54
C PHE A 56 -1.71 -3.53 -13.45
N THR A 57 -1.45 -4.64 -14.13
CA THR A 57 -0.11 -5.21 -14.31
C THR A 57 0.12 -5.38 -15.80
N GLY A 58 1.05 -4.60 -16.33
CA GLY A 58 1.39 -4.68 -17.74
C GLY A 58 2.05 -6.01 -18.09
N LYS A 59 1.78 -6.54 -19.29
CA LYS A 59 2.24 -7.87 -19.73
C LYS A 59 3.76 -7.98 -19.91
N ARG A 60 4.49 -6.86 -19.86
CA ARG A 60 5.96 -6.80 -19.94
C ARG A 60 6.62 -6.49 -18.59
N CYS A 61 5.86 -6.55 -17.49
CA CYS A 61 6.47 -6.64 -16.16
C CYS A 61 7.26 -7.95 -16.04
N MET A 62 8.36 -7.93 -15.31
CA MET A 62 9.25 -9.08 -15.17
C MET A 62 8.61 -10.17 -14.31
N ASP A 63 8.66 -11.42 -14.78
CA ASP A 63 7.98 -12.56 -14.14
C ASP A 63 8.61 -13.02 -12.80
N TRP A 64 7.83 -13.45 -11.81
CA TRP A 64 6.36 -13.46 -11.81
C TRP A 64 5.82 -12.05 -11.50
N ALA A 65 4.82 -11.60 -12.24
CA ALA A 65 4.17 -10.32 -12.01
C ALA A 65 2.64 -10.47 -11.96
N GLY A 66 2.03 -9.84 -10.96
CA GLY A 66 0.59 -9.90 -10.78
C GLY A 66 0.11 -9.07 -9.60
N HIS A 67 -1.19 -9.17 -9.34
CA HIS A 67 -1.85 -8.42 -8.28
C HIS A 67 -3.10 -9.15 -7.77
N VAL A 68 -3.52 -8.77 -6.56
CA VAL A 68 -4.80 -9.12 -5.95
C VAL A 68 -5.44 -7.84 -5.42
N THR A 69 -6.73 -7.68 -5.65
CA THR A 69 -7.52 -6.55 -5.11
C THR A 69 -8.66 -7.09 -4.26
N GLY A 70 -9.01 -6.35 -3.22
CA GLY A 70 -10.18 -6.65 -2.38
C GLY A 70 -10.70 -5.41 -1.70
N THR A 71 -11.62 -5.58 -0.77
CA THR A 71 -12.23 -4.45 -0.05
C THR A 71 -11.15 -3.74 0.78
N HIS A 72 -10.93 -2.46 0.48
CA HIS A 72 -9.92 -1.58 1.09
C HIS A 72 -8.45 -1.89 0.78
N PHE A 73 -8.12 -2.74 -0.21
CA PHE A 73 -6.72 -2.98 -0.55
C PHE A 73 -6.46 -3.32 -2.03
N ALA A 74 -5.23 -3.03 -2.45
CA ALA A 74 -4.63 -3.49 -3.69
C ALA A 74 -3.20 -3.95 -3.39
N ALA A 75 -2.92 -5.24 -3.60
CA ALA A 75 -1.62 -5.88 -3.41
C ALA A 75 -1.04 -6.26 -4.77
N GLN A 76 0.23 -5.95 -5.03
CA GLN A 76 0.83 -6.15 -6.35
C GLN A 76 2.35 -6.28 -6.26
N GLY A 77 2.94 -7.02 -7.20
CA GLY A 77 4.38 -7.17 -7.30
C GLY A 77 4.84 -7.64 -8.68
N ASN A 78 6.14 -7.50 -8.92
CA ASN A 78 6.86 -7.99 -10.09
C ASN A 78 8.20 -8.58 -9.61
N ILE A 79 8.82 -9.45 -10.42
CA ILE A 79 10.02 -10.22 -10.04
C ILE A 79 9.75 -11.08 -8.79
N LEU A 80 8.48 -11.46 -8.56
CA LEU A 80 8.12 -12.25 -7.39
C LEU A 80 8.47 -13.72 -7.58
N ALA A 81 8.68 -14.43 -6.48
CA ALA A 81 8.89 -15.88 -6.45
C ALA A 81 7.70 -16.65 -7.07
N GLY A 82 6.48 -16.13 -6.93
CA GLY A 82 5.28 -16.68 -7.56
C GLY A 82 4.00 -15.99 -7.06
N GLU A 83 2.85 -16.50 -7.52
CA GLU A 83 1.53 -15.96 -7.18
C GLU A 83 1.22 -15.94 -5.68
N ALA A 84 1.72 -16.95 -4.95
CA ALA A 84 1.54 -17.06 -3.50
C ALA A 84 1.95 -15.79 -2.76
N VAL A 85 2.93 -15.03 -3.26
CA VAL A 85 3.40 -13.79 -2.63
C VAL A 85 2.29 -12.74 -2.50
N VAL A 86 1.54 -12.45 -3.58
CA VAL A 86 0.46 -11.44 -3.52
C VAL A 86 -0.80 -12.00 -2.86
N ARG A 87 -1.06 -13.30 -3.00
CA ARG A 87 -2.19 -13.97 -2.34
C ARG A 87 -2.03 -13.94 -0.82
N ASP A 88 -0.86 -14.32 -0.33
CA ASP A 88 -0.58 -14.41 1.11
C ASP A 88 -0.45 -13.00 1.73
N MET A 89 0.05 -12.02 0.96
CA MET A 89 -0.02 -10.60 1.32
C MET A 89 -1.47 -10.15 1.60
N ALA A 90 -2.39 -10.46 0.68
CA ALA A 90 -3.80 -10.11 0.82
C ALA A 90 -4.47 -10.84 2.00
N ALA A 91 -4.21 -12.13 2.15
CA ALA A 91 -4.75 -12.94 3.25
C ALA A 91 -4.28 -12.42 4.62
N ALA A 92 -2.99 -12.07 4.75
CA ALA A 92 -2.44 -11.53 6.00
C ALA A 92 -2.99 -10.15 6.33
N PHE A 93 -3.19 -9.28 5.33
CA PHE A 93 -3.85 -7.99 5.53
C PHE A 93 -5.26 -8.17 6.11
N GLU A 94 -6.07 -9.03 5.51
CA GLU A 94 -7.45 -9.30 5.95
C GLU A 94 -7.48 -9.95 7.34
N LYS A 95 -6.60 -10.92 7.61
CA LYS A 95 -6.48 -11.54 8.93
C LYS A 95 -6.09 -10.53 10.01
N ALA A 96 -5.12 -9.66 9.72
CA ALA A 96 -4.66 -8.63 10.65
C ALA A 96 -5.77 -7.60 10.92
N ARG A 97 -6.58 -7.25 9.91
CA ARG A 97 -7.73 -6.34 10.04
C ARG A 97 -8.77 -6.82 11.04
N GLN A 98 -8.92 -8.13 11.19
CA GLN A 98 -9.88 -8.73 12.12
C GLN A 98 -9.37 -8.77 13.57
N GLN A 99 -8.08 -8.50 13.81
CA GLN A 99 -7.51 -8.55 15.16
C GLN A 99 -7.89 -7.31 15.99
N PRO A 100 -8.25 -7.48 17.27
CA PRO A 100 -8.55 -6.35 18.14
C PRO A 100 -7.29 -5.50 18.35
N LYS A 101 -7.49 -4.19 18.59
CA LYS A 101 -6.42 -3.23 18.91
C LYS A 101 -5.31 -3.10 17.84
N THR A 102 -5.56 -3.53 16.60
CA THR A 102 -4.69 -3.25 15.44
C THR A 102 -5.24 -2.09 14.61
N GLU A 103 -4.40 -1.52 13.73
CA GLU A 103 -4.74 -0.45 12.79
C GLU A 103 -4.10 -0.70 11.42
N LEU A 104 -4.40 0.17 10.43
CA LEU A 104 -3.89 0.04 9.06
C LEU A 104 -2.38 -0.19 8.97
N ALA A 105 -1.60 0.46 9.83
CA ALA A 105 -0.16 0.29 9.92
C ALA A 105 0.25 -1.17 10.20
N ASP A 106 -0.45 -1.84 11.14
CA ASP A 106 -0.20 -3.24 11.48
C ASP A 106 -0.56 -4.16 10.32
N TRP A 107 -1.69 -3.89 9.67
CA TRP A 107 -2.20 -4.73 8.59
C TRP A 107 -1.26 -4.70 7.39
N LEU A 108 -0.70 -3.53 7.08
CA LEU A 108 0.29 -3.36 6.01
C LEU A 108 1.61 -4.06 6.36
N VAL A 109 2.10 -3.96 7.60
CA VAL A 109 3.34 -4.66 8.00
C VAL A 109 3.14 -6.18 7.98
N ALA A 110 2.02 -6.69 8.50
CA ALA A 110 1.70 -8.11 8.45
C ALA A 110 1.61 -8.64 7.02
N ALA A 111 1.06 -7.84 6.10
CA ALA A 111 1.00 -8.17 4.68
C ALA A 111 2.41 -8.29 4.05
N LEU A 112 3.32 -7.36 4.37
CA LEU A 112 4.71 -7.42 3.91
C LEU A 112 5.46 -8.63 4.47
N GLU A 113 5.27 -8.96 5.75
CA GLU A 113 5.88 -10.13 6.40
C GLU A 113 5.43 -11.43 5.73
N ALA A 114 4.13 -11.59 5.48
CA ALA A 114 3.59 -12.77 4.81
C ALA A 114 4.07 -12.89 3.35
N ALA A 115 4.10 -11.78 2.62
CA ALA A 115 4.63 -11.75 1.25
C ALA A 115 6.10 -12.20 1.19
N GLN A 116 6.92 -11.72 2.14
CA GLN A 116 8.32 -12.11 2.24
C GLN A 116 8.48 -13.59 2.61
N ALA A 117 7.64 -14.12 3.50
CA ALA A 117 7.64 -15.52 3.89
C ALA A 117 7.23 -16.46 2.73
N ALA A 118 6.33 -16.00 1.85
CA ALA A 118 5.92 -16.71 0.63
C ALA A 118 6.98 -16.67 -0.51
N GLY A 119 8.17 -16.12 -0.24
CA GLY A 119 9.31 -16.08 -1.16
C GLY A 119 9.69 -14.66 -1.59
N GLY A 120 8.78 -13.69 -1.49
CA GLY A 120 9.05 -12.28 -1.80
C GLY A 120 9.54 -12.04 -3.24
N ASP A 121 10.37 -11.01 -3.40
CA ASP A 121 11.08 -10.70 -4.64
C ASP A 121 12.28 -11.65 -4.81
N LYS A 122 12.45 -12.20 -6.02
CA LYS A 122 13.52 -13.17 -6.36
C LYS A 122 14.92 -12.61 -6.18
N ARG A 123 15.08 -11.29 -6.18
CA ARG A 123 16.36 -10.61 -5.94
C ARG A 123 16.69 -10.49 -4.45
N GLY A 124 15.76 -10.88 -3.57
CA GLY A 124 15.85 -10.68 -2.13
C GLY A 124 15.18 -9.39 -1.70
N ARG A 125 15.74 -8.75 -0.67
CA ARG A 125 15.16 -7.58 -0.01
C ARG A 125 16.28 -6.63 0.40
N GLN A 126 16.03 -5.34 0.27
CA GLN A 126 17.00 -4.30 0.63
C GLN A 126 16.34 -3.15 1.41
N SER A 127 15.15 -2.74 0.99
CA SER A 127 14.42 -1.62 1.59
C SER A 127 12.97 -1.97 1.92
N ALA A 128 12.38 -1.24 2.85
CA ALA A 128 10.95 -1.28 3.14
C ALA A 128 10.47 0.09 3.62
N ALA A 129 9.22 0.43 3.32
CA ALA A 129 8.63 1.70 3.74
C ALA A 129 7.16 1.53 4.12
N LEU A 130 6.71 2.35 5.07
CA LEU A 130 5.33 2.43 5.51
C LEU A 130 4.91 3.90 5.51
N LEU A 131 3.89 4.22 4.73
CA LEU A 131 3.22 5.52 4.75
C LEU A 131 1.76 5.33 5.11
N VAL A 132 1.33 5.94 6.22
CA VAL A 132 -0.08 6.05 6.60
C VAL A 132 -0.41 7.53 6.72
N VAL A 133 -1.48 7.94 6.05
CA VAL A 133 -1.97 9.31 6.10
C VAL A 133 -3.31 9.38 6.84
N ARG A 134 -3.52 10.49 7.54
CA ARG A 134 -4.75 10.82 8.26
C ARG A 134 -4.82 12.33 8.33
N GLU A 135 -6.01 12.90 8.12
CA GLU A 135 -6.23 14.33 8.27
C GLU A 135 -5.66 14.85 9.61
N LYS A 136 -4.74 15.82 9.55
CA LYS A 136 -4.01 16.38 10.69
C LYS A 136 -3.33 15.33 11.57
N GLY A 137 -2.91 14.22 10.97
CA GLY A 137 -2.28 13.08 11.64
C GLY A 137 -0.79 13.29 11.96
N GLY A 138 -0.14 14.25 11.31
CA GLY A 138 1.27 14.56 11.43
C GLY A 138 1.68 15.10 12.80
N TYR A 139 2.99 15.32 12.99
CA TYR A 139 3.51 15.88 14.23
C TYR A 139 2.83 17.22 14.54
N SER A 140 2.31 17.36 15.76
CA SER A 140 1.48 18.49 16.19
C SER A 140 0.27 18.84 15.29
N GLY A 141 -0.15 17.94 14.39
CA GLY A 141 -1.23 18.18 13.43
C GLY A 141 -0.86 19.12 12.28
N ALA A 142 0.44 19.32 12.04
CA ALA A 142 0.96 20.25 11.02
C ALA A 142 0.80 19.74 9.57
N ASP A 143 0.66 18.43 9.38
CA ASP A 143 0.39 17.79 8.10
C ASP A 143 -0.46 16.52 8.28
N ASP A 144 -0.67 15.77 7.19
CA ASP A 144 -1.46 14.55 7.18
C ASP A 144 -0.61 13.26 7.31
N ARG A 145 0.71 13.35 7.47
CA ARG A 145 1.61 12.19 7.52
C ARG A 145 1.60 11.58 8.92
N TYR A 146 0.60 10.75 9.20
CA TYR A 146 0.46 10.07 10.48
C TYR A 146 1.62 9.13 10.79
N ILE A 147 2.07 8.33 9.81
CA ILE A 147 3.23 7.45 9.92
C ILE A 147 4.01 7.52 8.61
N ASP A 148 5.31 7.79 8.67
CA ASP A 148 6.24 7.72 7.54
C ASP A 148 7.55 7.11 8.01
N LEU A 149 7.66 5.78 7.87
CA LEU A 149 8.82 5.01 8.29
C LEU A 149 9.51 4.42 7.07
N ARG A 150 10.83 4.53 7.03
CA ARG A 150 11.65 4.05 5.91
C ARG A 150 12.88 3.35 6.41
N VAL A 151 13.11 2.15 5.89
CA VAL A 151 14.36 1.41 6.00
C VAL A 151 14.93 1.37 4.60
N ALA A 152 15.93 2.21 4.34
CA ALA A 152 16.45 2.41 2.99
C ALA A 152 17.45 1.31 2.57
N ASP A 153 18.16 0.74 3.53
CA ASP A 153 19.11 -0.35 3.31
C ASP A 153 19.25 -1.20 4.59
N HIS A 154 18.85 -2.46 4.52
CA HIS A 154 19.01 -3.42 5.62
C HIS A 154 18.88 -4.86 5.12
N LYS A 155 19.54 -5.82 5.80
CA LYS A 155 19.41 -7.26 5.47
C LYS A 155 18.01 -7.82 5.72
N THR A 156 17.26 -7.20 6.63
CA THR A 156 15.89 -7.59 7.01
C THR A 156 14.99 -6.35 7.14
N PRO A 157 14.73 -5.62 6.03
CA PRO A 157 14.14 -4.29 6.10
C PRO A 157 12.69 -4.31 6.58
N ILE A 158 11.93 -5.38 6.30
CA ILE A 158 10.54 -5.53 6.76
C ILE A 158 10.48 -5.78 8.28
N GLN A 159 11.37 -6.60 8.82
CA GLN A 159 11.46 -6.81 10.28
C GLN A 159 11.86 -5.52 10.99
N GLU A 160 12.81 -4.78 10.40
CA GLU A 160 13.24 -3.48 10.92
C GLU A 160 12.13 -2.43 10.85
N LEU A 161 11.34 -2.41 9.76
CA LEU A 161 10.14 -1.59 9.65
C LEU A 161 9.12 -1.91 10.75
N GLY A 162 8.91 -3.19 11.06
CA GLY A 162 8.08 -3.64 12.17
C GLY A 162 8.61 -3.19 13.54
N ARG A 163 9.93 -3.22 13.75
CA ARG A 163 10.59 -2.68 14.96
C ARG A 163 10.36 -1.18 15.10
N LEU A 164 10.54 -0.41 14.01
CA LEU A 164 10.29 1.03 13.97
C LEU A 164 8.82 1.36 14.25
N LEU A 165 7.88 0.57 13.72
CA LEU A 165 6.45 0.75 14.02
C LEU A 165 6.15 0.53 15.51
N LYS A 166 6.76 -0.48 16.15
CA LYS A 166 6.63 -0.71 17.60
C LYS A 166 7.17 0.48 18.41
N LEU A 167 8.34 1.03 18.03
CA LEU A 167 8.88 2.23 18.66
C LEU A 167 7.97 3.44 18.49
N HIS A 168 7.49 3.68 17.27
CA HIS A 168 6.55 4.76 16.98
C HIS A 168 5.29 4.66 17.87
N LYS A 169 4.73 3.45 18.00
CA LYS A 169 3.59 3.18 18.89
C LYS A 169 3.87 3.45 20.36
N SER A 170 5.09 3.19 20.82
CA SER A 170 5.52 3.47 22.19
C SER A 170 5.59 4.98 22.44
N PHE A 171 6.26 5.73 21.57
CA PHE A 171 6.40 7.20 21.71
C PHE A 171 5.07 7.95 21.52
N PHE A 172 4.20 7.47 20.64
CA PHE A 172 2.96 8.17 20.27
C PHE A 172 1.68 7.44 20.72
N ARG A 173 1.74 6.69 21.84
CA ARG A 173 0.65 5.81 22.31
C ARG A 173 -0.75 6.42 22.25
N GLY A 174 -0.91 7.68 22.70
CA GLY A 174 -2.20 8.37 22.69
C GLY A 174 -2.81 8.50 21.28
N ARG A 175 -1.97 8.72 20.25
CA ARG A 175 -2.42 8.86 18.86
C ARG A 175 -2.90 7.53 18.27
N HIS A 176 -2.22 6.44 18.60
CA HIS A 176 -2.59 5.08 18.18
C HIS A 176 -3.87 4.57 18.86
N LEU A 177 -4.17 5.04 20.07
CA LEU A 177 -5.43 4.74 20.74
C LEU A 177 -6.60 5.59 20.22
N ALA A 178 -6.33 6.81 19.74
CA ALA A 178 -7.33 7.73 19.24
C ALA A 178 -7.78 7.37 17.80
N ARG A 179 -8.61 6.33 17.66
CA ARG A 179 -9.16 5.92 16.36
C ARG A 179 -9.97 7.05 15.71
N PRO A 180 -9.79 7.33 14.40
CA PRO A 180 -10.63 8.30 13.71
C PRO A 180 -12.09 7.83 13.77
N LYS A 181 -12.98 8.71 14.22
CA LYS A 181 -14.42 8.48 14.09
C LYS A 181 -14.75 8.55 12.59
N GLN A 182 -15.46 7.56 12.04
CA GLN A 182 -16.04 7.71 10.71
C GLN A 182 -16.97 8.93 10.76
N GLN A 183 -16.61 9.99 10.05
CA GLN A 183 -17.54 11.08 9.81
C GLN A 183 -18.68 10.50 8.98
N LYS A 184 -19.85 10.32 9.58
CA LYS A 184 -21.09 10.18 8.80
C LYS A 184 -21.20 11.45 7.97
N LYS A 185 -20.98 11.37 6.66
CA LYS A 185 -21.35 12.47 5.77
C LYS A 185 -22.83 12.73 6.01
N LYS A 186 -23.17 13.96 6.41
CA LYS A 186 -24.55 14.43 6.29
C LYS A 186 -24.89 14.35 4.81
N GLU A 187 -25.91 13.56 4.48
CA GLU A 187 -26.54 13.53 3.17
C GLU A 187 -27.11 14.91 2.81
#